data_AF-A0A7X3VCQ9-F1
#
_entry.id   AF-A0A7X3VCQ9-F1
#
_cell.length_a   1.000
_cell.length_b   1.000
_cell.length_c   1.000
_cell.angle_alpha   90.00
_cell.angle_beta   90.00
_cell.angle_gamma   90.00
#
_symmetry.space_group_name_H-M   'P 1'
#
loop_
_entity.id
_entity.type
_entity.pdbx_description
1 polymer ?
#
loop_
_entity_poly.entity_id
_entity_poly.type
_entity_poly.pdbx_seq_one_letter_code
_entity_poly.pdbx_strand_id
1 'polypeptide(L)'
;MKIPSDYIEGYEAARSLDPETASNYVAHTTIGDPEADYVVERLAPLGQEESRRLIRAGMNSDEEALRDAPSYIRDFFKGMK
;
A
#
# COMPACT_ATOMS: atom_id res chain seq x y z
N MET A 1 -18.82 -2.22 -4.99
CA MET A 1 -18.10 -1.48 -3.95
C MET A 1 -17.71 -2.47 -2.86
N LYS A 2 -16.44 -2.52 -2.43
CA LYS A 2 -15.95 -3.42 -1.38
C LYS A 2 -15.87 -2.61 -0.08
N ILE A 3 -16.72 -2.90 0.90
CA ILE A 3 -16.73 -2.21 2.19
C ILE A 3 -15.69 -2.91 3.09
N PRO A 4 -14.76 -2.18 3.74
CA PRO A 4 -13.90 -2.77 4.76
C PRO A 4 -14.72 -3.47 5.85
N SER A 5 -14.29 -4.64 6.32
CA SER A 5 -15.06 -5.42 7.31
C SER A 5 -15.41 -4.60 8.55
N ASP A 6 -14.45 -3.78 9.01
CA ASP A 6 -14.60 -2.93 10.18
C ASP A 6 -15.59 -1.77 9.97
N TYR A 7 -15.91 -1.45 8.71
CA TYR A 7 -16.81 -0.37 8.35
C TYR A 7 -18.24 -0.86 8.10
N ILE A 8 -18.51 -2.18 8.07
CA ILE A 8 -19.83 -2.71 7.69
C ILE A 8 -20.94 -2.15 8.61
N GLU A 9 -20.76 -2.25 9.93
CA GLU A 9 -21.76 -1.79 10.89
C GLU A 9 -21.96 -0.26 10.82
N GLY A 10 -20.86 0.49 10.81
CA GLY A 10 -20.90 1.95 10.73
C GLY A 10 -21.44 2.48 9.40
N TYR A 11 -21.16 1.78 8.30
CA TYR A 11 -21.66 2.13 6.96
C TYR A 11 -23.18 1.97 6.88
N GLU A 12 -23.76 0.89 7.42
CA GLU A 12 -25.22 0.72 7.42
C GLU A 12 -25.92 1.80 8.25
N ALA A 13 -25.36 2.13 9.42
CA ALA A 13 -25.86 3.22 10.24
C ALA A 13 -25.77 4.57 9.50
N ALA A 14 -24.61 4.91 8.93
CA ALA A 14 -24.40 6.16 8.19
C ALA A 14 -25.27 6.26 6.95
N ARG A 15 -25.42 5.17 6.18
CA ARG A 15 -26.26 5.11 4.98
C ARG A 15 -27.72 5.36 5.28
N SER A 16 -28.22 4.97 6.46
CA SER A 16 -29.60 5.25 6.87
C SER A 16 -29.87 6.74 7.17
N LEU A 17 -28.83 7.50 7.48
CA LEU A 17 -28.89 8.93 7.79
C LEU A 17 -28.59 9.80 6.57
N ASP A 18 -27.51 9.48 5.84
CA ASP A 18 -27.06 10.16 4.63
C ASP A 18 -26.47 9.14 3.64
N PRO A 19 -27.29 8.62 2.71
CA PRO A 19 -26.87 7.61 1.76
C PRO A 19 -25.76 8.06 0.81
N GLU A 20 -25.76 9.34 0.42
CA GLU A 20 -24.84 9.88 -0.58
C GLU A 20 -23.44 10.02 0.02
N THR A 21 -23.33 10.67 1.18
CA THR A 21 -22.05 10.84 1.87
C THR A 21 -21.46 9.49 2.29
N ALA A 22 -22.27 8.56 2.82
CA ALA A 22 -21.79 7.23 3.20
C ALA A 22 -21.22 6.45 2.01
N SER A 23 -21.91 6.51 0.86
CA SER A 23 -21.46 5.85 -0.37
C SER A 23 -20.17 6.46 -0.89
N ASN A 24 -20.08 7.79 -0.93
CA ASN A 24 -18.89 8.51 -1.39
C ASN A 24 -17.68 8.24 -0.49
N TYR A 25 -17.88 8.23 0.83
CA TYR A 25 -16.80 7.94 1.79
C TYR A 25 -16.18 6.56 1.56
N VAL A 26 -17.01 5.52 1.44
CA VAL A 26 -16.50 4.16 1.17
C VAL A 26 -15.90 4.05 -0.24
N ALA A 27 -16.49 4.70 -1.24
CA ALA A 27 -15.97 4.68 -2.60
C ALA A 27 -14.57 5.31 -2.73
N HIS A 28 -14.25 6.28 -1.88
CA HIS A 28 -12.94 6.93 -1.82
C HIS A 28 -12.03 6.41 -0.69
N THR A 29 -12.47 5.40 0.05
CA THR A 29 -11.60 4.69 1.01
C THR A 29 -10.65 3.78 0.25
N THR A 30 -9.35 4.06 0.33
CA THR A 30 -8.32 3.12 -0.14
C THR A 30 -8.19 1.96 0.84
N ILE A 31 -8.27 0.73 0.34
CA ILE A 31 -8.03 -0.49 1.13
C ILE A 31 -6.62 -0.98 0.78
N GLY A 32 -5.76 -1.11 1.80
CA GLY A 32 -4.36 -1.48 1.60
C GLY A 32 -3.50 -0.29 1.17
N ASP A 33 -2.37 -0.59 0.55
CA ASP A 33 -1.43 0.39 0.00
C ASP A 33 -1.10 -0.05 -1.43
N PRO A 34 -1.79 0.49 -2.46
CA PRO A 34 -1.59 0.07 -3.84
C PRO A 34 -0.14 0.21 -4.33
N GLU A 35 0.61 1.17 -3.80
CA GLU A 35 2.01 1.37 -4.17
C GLU A 35 2.90 0.29 -3.54
N ALA A 36 2.70 0.01 -2.26
CA ALA A 36 3.40 -1.08 -1.58
C ALA A 36 3.01 -2.46 -2.13
N ASP A 37 1.73 -2.69 -2.41
CA ASP A 37 1.22 -3.93 -3.00
C ASP A 37 1.89 -4.21 -4.35
N TYR A 38 1.97 -3.18 -5.22
CA TYR A 38 2.70 -3.26 -6.48
C TYR A 38 4.18 -3.62 -6.27
N VAL A 39 4.84 -2.99 -5.31
CA VAL A 39 6.25 -3.29 -5.01
C VAL A 39 6.43 -4.73 -4.54
N VAL A 40 5.55 -5.22 -3.66
CA VAL A 40 5.61 -6.60 -3.14
C VAL A 40 5.43 -7.63 -4.26
N GLU A 41 4.48 -7.42 -5.18
CA GLU A 41 4.31 -8.30 -6.34
C GLU A 41 5.57 -8.37 -7.21
N ARG A 42 6.25 -7.23 -7.38
CA ARG A 42 7.47 -7.13 -8.19
C ARG A 42 8.71 -7.65 -7.49
N LEU A 43 8.70 -7.78 -6.17
CA LEU A 43 9.76 -8.43 -5.40
C LEU A 43 9.69 -9.96 -5.48
N ALA A 44 8.49 -10.53 -5.59
CA ALA A 44 8.30 -11.99 -5.58
C ALA A 44 9.23 -12.78 -6.55
N PRO A 45 9.50 -12.32 -7.79
CA PRO A 45 10.41 -13.00 -8.71
C PRO A 45 11.90 -12.95 -8.33
N LEU A 46 12.33 -12.00 -7.48
CA LEU A 46 13.74 -11.84 -7.07
C LEU A 46 14.19 -12.91 -6.06
N GLY A 47 13.24 -13.66 -5.50
CA GLY A 47 13.50 -14.61 -4.43
C GLY A 47 13.56 -13.95 -3.06
N GLN A 48 13.47 -14.79 -2.03
CA GLN A 48 13.21 -14.36 -0.65
C GLN A 48 14.37 -13.54 -0.04
N GLU A 49 15.61 -13.96 -0.28
CA GLU A 49 16.79 -13.31 0.30
C GLU A 49 17.01 -11.92 -0.28
N GLU A 50 16.91 -11.79 -1.61
CA GLU A 50 17.09 -10.50 -2.28
C GLU A 50 15.96 -9.52 -1.93
N SER A 51 14.72 -10.02 -1.87
CA SER A 51 13.57 -9.22 -1.42
C SER A 51 13.77 -8.67 0.00
N ARG A 52 14.22 -9.53 0.93
CA ARG A 52 14.52 -9.11 2.32
C ARG A 52 15.64 -8.08 2.39
N ARG A 53 16.71 -8.28 1.60
CA ARG A 53 17.85 -7.36 1.54
C ARG A 53 17.39 -5.96 1.10
N LEU A 54 16.62 -5.90 0.01
CA LEU A 54 16.13 -4.64 -0.56
C LEU A 54 15.13 -3.92 0.35
N ILE A 55 14.18 -4.65 0.96
CA ILE A 55 13.23 -4.07 1.92
C ILE A 55 13.98 -3.48 3.11
N ARG A 56 14.95 -4.22 3.68
CA ARG A 56 15.74 -3.74 4.82
C ARG A 56 16.55 -2.49 4.47
N ALA A 57 17.17 -2.46 3.30
CA ALA A 57 17.90 -1.30 2.82
C ALA A 57 16.99 -0.07 2.68
N GLY A 58 15.79 -0.25 2.10
CA GLY A 58 14.75 0.78 2.01
C GLY A 58 14.31 1.35 3.36
N MET A 59 13.96 0.47 4.30
CA MET A 59 13.54 0.87 5.65
C MET A 59 14.63 1.65 6.41
N ASN A 60 15.90 1.30 6.18
CA ASN A 60 17.04 1.97 6.82
C ASN A 60 17.51 3.22 6.05
N SER A 61 16.87 3.58 4.94
CA SER A 61 17.32 4.64 4.03
C SER A 61 18.78 4.47 3.56
N ASP A 62 19.21 3.22 3.36
CA ASP A 62 20.55 2.88 2.90
C ASP A 62 20.66 3.08 1.38
N GLU A 63 21.00 4.30 0.98
CA GLU A 63 21.08 4.69 -0.44
C GLU A 63 22.18 3.95 -1.20
N GLU A 64 23.24 3.49 -0.51
CA GLU A 64 24.30 2.71 -1.13
C GLU A 64 23.83 1.30 -1.46
N ALA A 65 23.18 0.62 -0.50
CA ALA A 65 22.63 -0.71 -0.71
C ALA A 65 21.47 -0.76 -1.73
N LEU A 66 20.78 0.37 -1.93
CA LEU A 66 19.74 0.55 -2.94
C LEU A 66 20.26 1.02 -4.30
N ARG A 67 21.54 1.40 -4.43
CA ARG A 67 22.09 1.98 -5.66
C ARG A 67 21.82 1.09 -6.87
N ASP A 68 22.03 -0.21 -6.72
CA ASP A 68 21.87 -1.20 -7.78
C ASP A 68 20.49 -1.90 -7.75
N ALA A 69 19.59 -1.46 -6.85
CA ALA A 69 18.24 -1.99 -6.80
C ALA A 69 17.45 -1.63 -8.07
N PRO A 70 16.44 -2.42 -8.44
CA PRO A 70 15.51 -2.06 -9.50
C PRO A 70 14.90 -0.67 -9.28
N SER A 71 14.65 0.07 -10.36
CA SER A 71 14.15 1.45 -10.29
C SER A 71 12.87 1.57 -9.47
N TYR A 72 11.92 0.66 -9.63
CA TYR A 72 10.66 0.67 -8.88
C TYR A 72 10.84 0.61 -7.35
N ILE A 73 11.91 -0.04 -6.86
CA ILE A 73 12.24 -0.06 -5.43
C ILE A 73 12.81 1.29 -4.99
N ARG A 74 13.76 1.83 -5.77
CA ARG A 74 14.38 3.12 -5.47
C ARG A 74 13.35 4.25 -5.48
N ASP A 75 12.44 4.23 -6.44
CA ASP A 75 11.43 5.25 -6.63
C ASP A 75 10.38 5.20 -5.51
N PHE A 76 9.95 3.99 -5.11
CA PHE A 76 9.07 3.79 -3.96
C PHE A 76 9.65 4.39 -2.66
N PHE A 77 10.87 4.00 -2.28
CA PHE A 77 11.46 4.49 -1.04
C PHE A 77 11.86 5.97 -1.08
N LYS A 78 12.06 6.56 -2.27
CA LYS A 78 12.20 8.01 -2.42
C LYS A 78 10.88 8.76 -2.18
N GLY A 79 9.76 8.19 -2.60
CA GLY A 79 8.42 8.77 -2.40
C GLY A 79 7.92 8.73 -0.95
N MET A 80 8.54 7.90 -0.09
CA MET A 80 8.23 7.81 1.33
C MET A 80 8.90 8.89 2.22
N LYS A 81 9.80 9.71 1.66
CA LYS A 81 10.47 10.82 2.37
C LYS A 81 9.65 12.11 2.26
#